data_AF-S2E5W9-F1
#
_entry.id   AF-S2E5W9-F1
#
_cell.length_a   1.000
_cell.length_b   1.000
_cell.length_c   1.000
_cell.angle_alpha   90.00
_cell.angle_beta   90.00
_cell.angle_gamma   90.00
#
_symmetry.space_group_name_H-M   'P 1'
#
loop_
_entity.id
_entity.type
_entity.pdbx_description
1 polymer ?
#
loop_
_entity_poly.entity_id
_entity_poly.type
_entity_poly.pdbx_seq_one_letter_code
_entity_poly.pdbx_strand_id
1 'polypeptide(L)'
;MISVPIAIAGYLTYRLVIFDYWCNRSVNTTLQKYDIKKTQFQIIKEYYENKREHMSEKEISQLAKRYRQKEPEQFLAMYDSIRDKSKTE
;
A
#
# COMPACT_ATOMS: atom_id res chain seq x y z
N MET A 1 36.81 1.73 14.36
CA MET A 1 36.12 1.29 13.12
C MET A 1 34.67 0.79 13.35
N ILE A 2 33.96 1.24 14.39
CA ILE A 2 32.59 0.76 14.69
C ILE A 2 31.52 1.75 14.18
N SER A 3 31.89 2.97 13.79
CA SER A 3 30.95 4.00 13.34
C SER A 3 30.27 3.70 11.99
N VAL A 4 30.99 3.08 11.04
CA VAL A 4 30.48 2.74 9.71
C VAL A 4 29.33 1.71 9.77
N PRO A 5 29.46 0.55 10.44
CA PRO A 5 28.36 -0.42 10.52
C PRO A 5 27.14 0.13 11.25
N ILE A 6 27.32 0.97 12.29
CA ILE A 6 26.21 1.63 12.99
C ILE A 6 25.48 2.62 12.05
N ALA A 7 26.22 3.40 11.27
CA ALA A 7 25.63 4.32 10.30
C ALA A 7 24.84 3.57 9.21
N ILE A 8 25.37 2.45 8.70
CA ILE A 8 24.69 1.59 7.72
C ILE A 8 23.41 1.00 8.33
N ALA A 9 23.49 0.45 9.54
CA ALA A 9 22.33 -0.12 10.22
C ALA A 9 21.24 0.95 10.45
N GLY A 10 21.62 2.14 10.93
CA GLY A 10 20.69 3.25 11.13
C GLY A 10 20.02 3.69 9.83
N TYR A 11 20.79 3.82 8.73
CA TYR A 11 20.24 4.15 7.42
C TYR A 11 19.27 3.08 6.90
N LEU A 12 19.60 1.80 7.04
CA LEU A 12 18.73 0.70 6.61
C LEU A 12 17.43 0.67 7.42
N THR A 13 17.48 0.84 8.74
CA THR A 13 16.28 0.92 9.58
C THR A 13 15.39 2.09 9.17
N TYR A 14 15.98 3.27 8.99
CA TYR A 14 15.24 4.43 8.50
C TYR A 14 14.56 4.15 7.15
N ARG A 15 15.33 3.65 6.17
CA ARG A 15 14.86 3.44 4.80
C ARG A 15 13.81 2.33 4.68
N LEU A 16 13.95 1.24 5.44
CA LEU A 16 13.10 0.06 5.28
C LEU A 16 11.87 0.07 6.17
N VAL A 17 11.95 0.67 7.36
CA VAL A 17 10.88 0.62 8.37
C VAL A 17 10.19 1.96 8.50
N ILE A 18 10.95 3.01 8.86
CA ILE A 18 10.37 4.33 9.16
C ILE A 18 9.76 4.93 7.89
N PHE A 19 10.52 4.95 6.79
CA PHE A 19 10.04 5.48 5.52
C PHE A 19 8.79 4.74 5.03
N ASP A 20 8.77 3.41 5.10
CA ASP A 20 7.63 2.59 4.67
C ASP A 20 6.38 2.85 5.52
N TYR A 21 6.56 2.98 6.85
CA TYR A 21 5.48 3.36 7.75
C TYR A 21 4.86 4.71 7.39
N TRP A 22 5.70 5.71 7.11
CA TRP A 22 5.26 7.05 6.71
C TRP A 22 4.50 7.03 5.38
N CYS A 23 5.00 6.30 4.37
CA CYS A 23 4.29 6.14 3.10
C CYS A 23 2.91 5.48 3.29
N ASN A 24 2.84 4.39 4.07
CA ASN A 24 1.57 3.72 4.36
C ASN A 24 0.58 4.65 5.08
N ARG A 25 1.06 5.40 6.08
CA ARG A 25 0.22 6.36 6.79
C ARG A 25 -0.25 7.49 5.88
N SER A 26 0.63 8.06 5.06
CA SER A 26 0.29 9.13 4.10
C SER A 26 -0.82 8.70 3.14
N VAL A 27 -0.73 7.50 2.57
CA VAL A 27 -1.76 6.99 1.65
C VAL A 27 -3.07 6.74 2.39
N ASN A 28 -3.05 6.07 3.55
CA ASN A 28 -4.29 5.82 4.29
C ASN A 28 -4.95 7.11 4.78
N THR A 29 -4.17 8.11 5.22
CA THR A 29 -4.70 9.43 5.56
C THR A 29 -5.29 10.14 4.35
N THR A 30 -4.68 9.99 3.17
CA THR A 30 -5.23 10.54 1.93
C THR A 30 -6.56 9.87 1.60
N LEU A 31 -6.65 8.54 1.67
CA LEU A 31 -7.92 7.80 1.48
C LEU A 31 -9.00 8.31 2.45
N GLN A 32 -8.68 8.46 3.73
CA GLN A 32 -9.60 8.99 4.74
C GLN A 32 -10.06 10.42 4.44
N LYS A 33 -9.19 11.29 3.90
CA LYS A 33 -9.57 12.66 3.50
C LYS A 33 -10.64 12.68 2.41
N TYR A 34 -10.70 11.65 1.57
CA TYR A 34 -11.73 11.47 0.54
C TYR A 34 -12.89 10.58 1.04
N ASP A 35 -13.09 10.46 2.36
CA ASP A 35 -14.12 9.65 3.02
C ASP A 35 -14.04 8.13 2.73
N ILE A 36 -12.89 7.67 2.23
CA ILE A 36 -12.65 6.25 2.00
C ILE A 36 -12.18 5.63 3.32
N LYS A 37 -13.11 4.97 4.02
CA LYS A 37 -12.85 4.33 5.33
C LYS A 37 -11.94 3.10 5.25
N LYS A 38 -11.82 2.50 4.06
CA LYS A 38 -11.01 1.29 3.82
C LYS A 38 -9.53 1.66 3.71
N THR A 39 -8.67 0.84 4.29
CA THR A 39 -7.22 0.96 4.11
C THR A 39 -6.80 0.49 2.72
N GLN A 40 -5.62 0.90 2.26
CA GLN A 40 -5.10 0.43 0.98
C GLN A 40 -5.04 -1.11 0.88
N PHE A 41 -4.66 -1.78 1.97
CA PHE A 41 -4.63 -3.24 2.06
C PHE A 41 -6.01 -3.85 1.85
N GLN A 42 -7.03 -3.30 2.51
CA GLN A 42 -8.41 -3.79 2.40
C GLN A 42 -8.98 -3.59 0.99
N ILE A 43 -8.71 -2.43 0.37
CA ILE A 43 -9.14 -2.14 -1.01
C ILE A 43 -8.54 -3.16 -1.98
N ILE A 44 -7.24 -3.45 -1.85
CA ILE A 44 -6.58 -4.45 -2.70
C ILE A 44 -7.16 -5.84 -2.44
N LYS A 45 -7.32 -6.23 -1.17
CA LYS A 45 -7.91 -7.53 -0.80
C LYS A 45 -9.28 -7.74 -1.45
N GLU A 46 -10.16 -6.76 -1.31
CA GLU A 46 -11.51 -6.77 -1.88
C GLU A 46 -11.49 -6.86 -3.41
N TYR A 47 -10.57 -6.15 -4.07
CA TYR A 47 -10.43 -6.20 -5.53
C TYR A 47 -10.17 -7.62 -6.06
N TYR A 48 -9.20 -8.30 -5.45
CA TYR A 48 -8.78 -9.63 -5.88
C TYR A 48 -9.78 -10.71 -5.45
N GLU A 49 -10.39 -10.56 -4.27
CA GLU A 49 -11.51 -11.41 -3.84
C GLU A 49 -12.70 -11.31 -4.82
N ASN A 50 -13.07 -10.11 -5.27
CA ASN A 50 -14.12 -9.90 -6.28
C ASN A 50 -13.77 -10.49 -7.66
N LYS A 51 -12.48 -10.65 -7.96
CA LYS A 51 -12.01 -11.32 -9.18
C LYS A 51 -11.90 -12.84 -9.07
N ARG A 52 -12.23 -13.43 -7.90
CA ARG A 52 -11.96 -14.84 -7.56
C ARG A 52 -10.48 -15.22 -7.61
N GLU A 53 -9.58 -14.24 -7.49
CA GLU A 53 -8.14 -14.44 -7.37
C GLU A 53 -7.79 -14.42 -5.87
N HIS A 54 -7.53 -15.60 -5.30
CA HIS A 54 -7.11 -15.68 -3.89
C HIS A 54 -5.63 -15.34 -3.76
N MET A 55 -5.34 -14.13 -3.28
CA MET A 55 -4.00 -13.73 -2.87
C MET A 55 -3.80 -13.94 -1.37
N SER A 56 -2.61 -14.38 -0.97
CA SER A 56 -2.27 -14.45 0.45
C SER A 56 -2.09 -13.03 1.03
N GLU A 57 -2.28 -12.88 2.35
CA GLU A 57 -2.11 -11.58 3.02
C GLU A 57 -0.70 -11.00 2.85
N LYS A 58 0.31 -11.88 2.76
CA LYS A 58 1.70 -11.47 2.53
C LYS A 58 1.87 -10.87 1.14
N GLU A 59 1.27 -11.47 0.12
CA GLU A 59 1.31 -10.96 -1.25
C GLU A 59 0.55 -9.64 -1.36
N ILE A 60 -0.62 -9.51 -0.72
CA ILE A 60 -1.38 -8.25 -0.69
C ILE A 60 -0.55 -7.15 -0.02
N SER A 61 0.14 -7.47 1.08
CA SER A 61 1.01 -6.50 1.78
C SER A 61 2.19 -6.06 0.91
N GLN A 62 2.83 -7.00 0.22
CA GLN A 62 3.91 -6.70 -0.72
C GLN A 62 3.42 -5.87 -1.92
N LEU A 63 2.24 -6.19 -2.45
CA LEU A 63 1.60 -5.46 -3.54
C LEU A 63 1.24 -4.04 -3.11
N ALA A 64 0.64 -3.87 -1.94
CA ALA A 64 0.35 -2.56 -1.37
C ALA A 64 1.63 -1.71 -1.24
N LYS A 65 2.72 -2.31 -0.76
CA LYS A 65 4.02 -1.63 -0.72
C LYS A 65 4.52 -1.22 -2.11
N ARG A 66 4.44 -2.13 -3.10
CA ARG A 66 4.84 -1.86 -4.49
C ARG A 66 4.02 -0.72 -5.09
N TYR A 67 2.70 -0.72 -4.92
CA TYR A 67 1.83 0.35 -5.35
C TYR A 67 2.19 1.69 -4.73
N ARG A 68 2.50 1.75 -3.43
CA ARG A 68 2.89 3.01 -2.78
C ARG A 68 4.24 3.55 -3.25
N GLN A 69 5.20 2.67 -3.53
CA GLN A 69 6.60 3.05 -3.69
C GLN A 69 7.05 3.12 -5.15
N LYS A 70 6.41 2.36 -6.05
CA LYS A 70 6.87 2.20 -7.44
C LYS A 70 5.76 2.47 -8.45
N GLU A 71 4.55 2.00 -8.18
CA GLU A 71 3.47 1.95 -9.17
C GLU A 71 2.15 2.51 -8.59
N PRO A 72 2.12 3.80 -8.18
CA PRO A 72 0.93 4.40 -7.59
C PRO A 72 -0.24 4.46 -8.59
N GLU A 73 0.05 4.69 -9.86
CA GLU A 73 -0.95 4.75 -10.94
C GLU A 73 -1.72 3.43 -11.09
N GLN A 74 -1.06 2.28 -10.87
CA GLN A 74 -1.74 0.98 -10.93
C GLN A 74 -2.76 0.83 -9.80
N PHE A 75 -2.45 1.34 -8.61
CA PHE A 75 -3.42 1.36 -7.50
C PHE A 75 -4.60 2.27 -7.80
N LEU A 76 -4.38 3.44 -8.40
CA LEU A 76 -5.45 4.35 -8.79
C LEU A 76 -6.36 3.73 -9.85
N ALA A 77 -5.78 3.16 -10.91
CA ALA A 77 -6.55 2.47 -11.95
C ALA A 77 -7.34 1.28 -11.39
N MET A 78 -6.74 0.50 -10.49
CA MET A 78 -7.42 -0.57 -9.76
C MET A 78 -8.60 -0.02 -8.94
N TYR A 79 -8.38 1.04 -8.17
CA TYR A 79 -9.41 1.66 -7.34
C TYR A 79 -10.57 2.24 -8.16
N ASP A 80 -10.26 2.94 -9.27
CA ASP A 80 -11.28 3.49 -10.17
C ASP A 80 -12.18 2.36 -10.72
N SER A 81 -11.61 1.21 -11.08
CA SER A 81 -12.39 0.06 -11.55
C SER A 81 -13.35 -0.53 -10.50
N ILE A 82 -13.02 -0.43 -9.21
CA ILE A 82 -13.91 -0.84 -8.10
C ILE A 82 -15.00 0.20 -7.91
N ARG A 83 -14.61 1.49 -7.87
CA ARG A 83 -15.54 2.59 -7.68
C ARG A 83 -16.60 2.64 -8.78
N ASP A 84 -16.20 2.46 -10.03
CA ASP A 84 -17.13 2.57 -11.16
C ASP A 84 -18.08 1.36 -11.24
N LYS A 85 -17.62 0.16 -10.85
CA LYS A 85 -18.50 -1.00 -10.63
C LYS A 85 -19.55 -0.72 -9.55
N SER A 86 -19.15 -0.15 -8.41
CA SER A 86 -20.08 0.17 -7.31
C SER A 86 -21.15 1.22 -7.65
N LYS A 87 -21.00 1.97 -8.74
CA LYS A 87 -22.01 2.93 -9.23
C LYS A 87 -23.01 2.31 -10.20
N THR A 88 -22.69 1.14 -10.75
CA THR A 88 -23.47 0.48 -11.81
C THR A 88 -24.35 -0.63 -11.25
N GLU A 89 -24.01 -1.16 -10.07
CA GLU A 89 -24.86 -2.03 -9.24
C GLU A 89 -25.80 -1.20 -8.35
#